data_AF-A0A529PFY7-F1
#
_entry.id   AF-A0A529PFY7-F1
#
_cell.length_a   1.000
_cell.length_b   1.000
_cell.length_c   1.000
_cell.angle_alpha   90.00
_cell.angle_beta   90.00
_cell.angle_gamma   90.00
#
_symmetry.space_group_name_H-M   'P 1'
#
loop_
_entity.id
_entity.type
_entity.pdbx_description
1 polymer ?
#
loop_
_entity_poly.entity_id
_entity_poly.type
_entity_poly.pdbx_seq_one_letter_code
_entity_poly.pdbx_strand_id
1 'polypeptide(L)' 'HDAILARGVDTIAVVSVNDVHVMGAWARFSGGEDKILYLADGSGDFAKSVGLDNDLSANGMGLRSKRF' A
#
# COMPACT_ATOMS: atom_id res chain seq x y z
N HIS A 1 -13.58 0.79 8.48
CA HIS A 1 -13.84 1.81 7.44
C HIS A 1 -14.63 2.97 8.05
N ASP A 2 -15.93 2.81 8.29
CA ASP A 2 -16.82 3.93 8.70
C ASP A 2 -16.41 4.60 10.02
N ALA A 3 -15.98 3.82 11.02
CA ALA A 3 -15.50 4.36 12.29
C ALA A 3 -14.25 5.24 12.16
N ILE A 4 -13.45 5.06 11.10
CA ILE A 4 -12.28 5.90 10.81
C ILE A 4 -12.73 7.19 10.12
N LEU A 5 -13.62 7.09 9.12
CA LEU A 5 -14.18 8.26 8.44
C LEU A 5 -14.96 9.17 9.39
N ALA A 6 -15.70 8.60 10.34
CA ALA A 6 -16.44 9.34 11.37
C ALA A 6 -15.55 10.21 12.27
N ARG A 7 -14.23 10.00 12.27
CA ARG A 7 -13.26 10.84 12.98
C ARG A 7 -12.77 12.05 12.17
N GLY A 8 -13.36 12.31 11.00
CA GLY A 8 -12.98 13.42 10.12
C GLY A 8 -11.84 13.08 9.16
N VAL A 9 -11.58 11.79 8.90
CA VAL A 9 -10.62 11.35 7.88
C VAL A 9 -11.29 11.40 6.51
N ASP A 10 -10.69 12.09 5.55
CA ASP A 10 -11.23 12.21 4.18
C ASP A 10 -11.04 10.94 3.35
N THR A 11 -9.93 10.23 3.52
CA THR A 11 -9.56 9.07 2.70
C THR A 11 -8.74 8.08 3.49
N ILE A 12 -9.05 6.79 3.31
CA ILE A 12 -8.26 5.68 3.83
C ILE A 12 -7.54 5.05 2.64
N ALA A 13 -6.22 4.94 2.71
CA ALA A 13 -5.40 4.39 1.64
C ALA A 13 -4.53 3.22 2.12
N VAL A 14 -4.26 2.28 1.21
CA VAL A 14 -3.28 1.20 1.36
C VAL A 14 -2.19 1.44 0.33
N VAL A 15 -0.94 1.56 0.80
CA VAL A 15 0.26 1.72 -0.03
C VAL A 15 1.10 0.46 0.07
N SER A 16 1.63 -0.02 -1.06
CA SER A 16 2.59 -1.13 -1.08
C SER A 16 3.56 -1.01 -2.25
N VAL A 17 4.76 -1.60 -2.08
CA VAL A 17 5.74 -1.80 -3.14
C VAL A 17 5.32 -2.99 -4.01
N ASN A 18 4.27 -2.77 -4.79
CA ASN A 18 3.66 -3.69 -5.75
C ASN A 18 3.15 -2.91 -6.95
N ASP A 19 3.02 -3.58 -8.10
CA ASP A 19 2.42 -2.99 -9.30
C ASP A 19 0.90 -2.84 -9.17
N VAL A 20 0.33 -2.04 -10.08
CA VAL A 20 -1.11 -1.72 -10.10
C VAL A 20 -2.01 -2.94 -10.31
N HIS A 21 -1.55 -3.98 -11.00
CA HIS A 21 -2.35 -5.17 -11.25
C HIS A 21 -2.50 -5.99 -9.96
N VAL A 22 -1.40 -6.17 -9.22
CA VAL A 22 -1.42 -6.82 -7.90
C VAL A 22 -2.27 -6.02 -6.92
N MET A 23 -2.09 -4.70 -6.85
CA MET A 23 -2.88 -3.85 -5.96
C MET A 23 -4.37 -3.88 -6.29
N GLY A 24 -4.74 -3.85 -7.59
CA GLY A 24 -6.12 -3.96 -8.02
C GLY A 24 -6.74 -5.34 -7.72
N ALA A 25 -5.99 -6.43 -7.91
CA ALA A 25 -6.45 -7.76 -7.52
C ALA A 25 -6.66 -7.87 -6.01
N TRP A 26 -5.76 -7.27 -5.21
CA TRP A 26 -5.88 -7.25 -3.76
C TRP A 26 -7.10 -6.44 -3.28
N ALA A 27 -7.37 -5.29 -3.89
CA ALA A 27 -8.56 -4.48 -3.60
C ALA A 27 -9.86 -5.28 -3.80
N ARG A 28 -9.98 -5.98 -4.93
CA ARG A 28 -11.12 -6.86 -5.24
C ARG A 28 -11.24 -8.01 -4.26
N PHE A 29 -10.15 -8.76 -4.05
CA PHE A 29 -10.16 -9.95 -3.20
C PHE A 29 -10.46 -9.63 -1.73
N SER A 30 -9.95 -8.51 -1.22
CA SER A 30 -10.19 -8.07 0.17
C SER A 30 -11.56 -7.41 0.38
N GLY A 31 -12.32 -7.12 -0.68
CA GLY A 31 -13.56 -6.34 -0.60
C GLY A 31 -13.33 -4.86 -0.26
N GLY A 32 -12.12 -4.35 -0.52
CA GLY A 32 -11.73 -2.95 -0.30
C GLY A 32 -12.00 -2.04 -1.50
N GLU A 33 -12.39 -2.60 -2.65
CA GLU A 33 -12.82 -1.84 -3.83
C GLU A 33 -13.94 -0.84 -3.45
N ASP A 34 -13.86 0.37 -4.00
CA ASP A 34 -14.73 1.53 -3.71
C ASP A 34 -14.78 2.03 -2.25
N LYS A 35 -13.98 1.46 -1.34
CA LYS A 35 -13.92 1.85 0.08
C LYS A 35 -12.54 2.37 0.49
N ILE A 36 -11.49 1.76 -0.04
CA ILE A 36 -10.11 2.05 0.34
C ILE A 36 -9.34 2.37 -0.94
N LEU A 37 -8.54 3.43 -0.90
CA LEU A 37 -7.68 3.80 -2.02
C LEU A 37 -6.42 2.93 -2.04
N TYR A 38 -6.27 2.07 -3.03
CA TYR A 38 -5.08 1.25 -3.21
C TYR A 38 -4.06 1.98 -4.09
N LEU A 39 -2.92 2.34 -3.50
CA LEU A 39 -1.83 3.08 -4.15
C LEU A 39 -0.66 2.13 -4.43
N ALA A 40 -0.34 1.97 -5.71
CA ALA A 40 0.77 1.13 -6.17
C ALA A 40 2.07 1.93 -6.21
N ASP A 41 3.03 1.60 -5.33
CA ASP A 41 4.38 2.15 -5.32
C ASP A 41 5.37 1.14 -5.92
N GLY A 42 5.12 0.69 -7.15
CA GLY A 42 5.85 -0.44 -7.76
C GLY A 42 7.38 -0.27 -7.82
N SER A 43 7.88 0.96 -7.92
CA SER A 43 9.32 1.28 -7.91
C SER A 43 9.89 1.51 -6.50
N GLY A 44 9.02 1.62 -5.48
CA GLY A 44 9.39 1.94 -4.11
C GLY A 44 9.87 3.38 -3.92
N ASP A 45 9.54 4.29 -4.84
CA ASP A 45 10.04 5.67 -4.82
C ASP A 45 9.42 6.44 -3.66
N PHE A 46 8.13 6.22 -3.40
CA PHE A 46 7.47 6.80 -2.24
C PHE A 46 8.06 6.22 -0.95
N ALA A 47 8.13 4.88 -0.83
CA ALA A 47 8.68 4.21 0.35
C ALA A 47 10.10 4.70 0.70
N LYS A 48 10.98 4.87 -0.31
CA LYS A 48 12.32 5.45 -0.13
C LYS A 48 12.28 6.89 0.34
N SER A 49 11.42 7.72 -0.26
CA SER A 49 11.35 9.16 0.07
C SER A 49 10.97 9.42 1.53
N VAL A 50 10.19 8.52 2.12
CA VAL A 50 9.75 8.60 3.53
C VAL A 50 10.61 7.75 4.48
N GLY A 51 11.70 7.11 3.99
CA GLY A 51 12.61 6.27 4.79
C GLY A 51 11.99 4.95 5.28
N LEU A 52 10.87 4.55 4.68
CA LEU A 52 10.16 3.30 4.96
C LEU A 52 10.49 2.23 3.92
N ASP A 53 11.55 2.37 3.14
CA ASP A 53 12.07 1.29 2.30
C ASP A 53 12.82 0.24 3.12
N ASN A 54 12.80 -1.00 2.63
CA ASN A 54 13.50 -2.13 3.22
C ASN A 54 13.97 -3.07 2.10
N ASP A 55 15.28 -3.26 1.99
CA ASP A 55 15.85 -4.22 1.06
C ASP A 55 15.83 -5.63 1.66
N LEU A 56 14.94 -6.47 1.13
CA LEU A 56 14.80 -7.88 1.51
C LEU A 56 15.31 -8.80 0.38
N SER A 57 16.22 -8.33 -0.46
CA SER A 57 16.81 -9.11 -1.56
C SER A 57 17.54 -10.37 -1.06
N ALA A 58 18.17 -10.31 0.11
CA ALA A 58 18.79 -11.49 0.74
C ALA A 58 17.79 -12.63 1.02
N ASN A 59 16.51 -12.29 1.18
CA ASN A 59 15.40 -13.24 1.37
C ASN A 59 14.60 -13.48 0.07
N GLY A 60 15.12 -13.07 -1.08
CA GLY A 60 14.47 -13.24 -2.39
C GLY A 60 13.26 -12.34 -2.62
N MET A 61 13.02 -11.33 -1.78
CA MET A 61 11.82 -10.49 -1.86
C MET A 61 12.03 -9.16 -2.59
N GLY A 62 13.28 -8.73 -2.80
CA GLY A 62 13.62 -7.44 -3.37
C GLY A 62 13.29 -6.27 -2.44
N LEU A 63 13.10 -5.08 -3.01
CA LEU A 63 12.70 -3.88 -2.30
C LEU A 63 11.25 -3.99 -1.79
N ARG A 64 11.02 -3.67 -0.52
CA ARG A 64 9.71 -3.65 0.15
C ARG A 64 9.52 -2.39 0.99
N SER A 65 8.29 -2.13 1.40
CA SER A 65 8.00 -1.14 2.43
C SER A 65 8.11 -1.75 3.84
N LYS A 66 8.51 -0.93 4.81
CA LYS A 66 8.36 -1.16 6.25
C LYS A 66 6.89 -0.95 6.64
N ARG A 67 6.59 -1.12 7.93
CA ARG A 67 5.26 -0.78 8.48
C ARG A 67 5.07 0.74 8.48
N PHE A 68 3.91 1.19 8.00
CA PHE A 68 3.42 2.58 8.08
C PHE A 68 2.81 2.87 9.44
#